data_AF-A0A561BTY8-F1
#
_entry.id   AF-A0A561BTY8-F1
#
_cell.length_a   1.000
_cell.length_b   1.000
_cell.length_c   1.000
_cell.angle_alpha   90.00
_cell.angle_beta   90.00
_cell.angle_gamma   90.00
#
_symmetry.space_group_name_H-M   'P 1'
#
loop_
_entity.id
_entity.type
_entity.pdbx_description
1 polymer ?
#
loop_
_entity_poly.entity_id
_entity_poly.type
_entity_poly.pdbx_seq_one_letter_code
_entity_poly.pdbx_strand_id
1 'polypeptide(L)' 'MLTCPLCSCQQFQQEVARSDSQWGFTSHRMTLMICMNCRYVLHFYDTNSIFDFD' A
#
# COMPACT_ATOMS: atom_id res chain seq x y z
N MET A 1 -5.20 11.44 10.07
CA MET A 1 -3.89 11.70 9.43
C MET A 1 -3.08 10.41 9.53
N LEU A 2 -2.49 9.91 8.45
CA LEU A 2 -1.69 8.68 8.52
C LEU A 2 -0.39 8.96 9.29
N THR A 3 -0.03 8.09 10.23
CA THR A 3 1.15 8.28 11.10
C THR A 3 1.97 7.00 11.12
N CYS A 4 3.30 7.11 11.08
CA CYS A 4 4.16 5.94 11.05
C CYS A 4 4.12 5.23 12.41
N PRO A 5 3.84 3.93 12.49
CA PRO A 5 3.73 3.23 13.77
C PRO A 5 5.06 3.12 14.52
N LEU A 6 6.20 3.31 13.83
CA LEU A 6 7.53 3.19 14.44
C LEU A 6 8.12 4.52 14.93
N CYS A 7 7.93 5.61 14.20
CA CYS A 7 8.58 6.89 14.50
C CYS A 7 7.62 8.08 14.58
N SER A 8 6.31 7.85 14.49
CA SER A 8 5.26 8.88 14.52
C SER A 8 5.39 9.97 13.43
N CYS A 9 6.24 9.75 12.41
CA CYS A 9 6.37 10.65 11.26
C CYS A 9 5.09 10.63 10.40
N GLN A 10 4.74 11.78 9.83
CA GLN A 10 3.59 11.95 8.93
C GLN A 10 4.01 12.13 7.46
N GLN A 11 5.32 12.12 7.17
CA GLN A 11 5.85 12.26 5.83
C GLN A 11 6.07 10.88 5.22
N PHE A 12 5.37 10.63 4.12
CA PHE A 12 5.43 9.39 3.37
C PHE A 12 5.69 9.66 1.89
N GLN A 13 6.50 8.81 1.29
CA GLN A 13 6.59 8.66 -0.16
C GLN A 13 5.53 7.67 -0.61
N GLN A 14 4.69 8.08 -1.56
CA GLN A 14 3.68 7.21 -2.15
C GLN A 14 4.21 6.57 -3.44
N GLU A 15 4.16 5.25 -3.51
CA GLU A 15 4.44 4.49 -4.72
C GLU A 15 3.21 3.67 -5.11
N VAL A 16 2.86 3.68 -6.40
CA VAL A 16 1.70 2.93 -6.92
C VAL A 16 2.23 1.83 -7.82
N ALA A 17 2.04 0.59 -7.40
CA ALA A 17 2.33 -0.59 -8.20
C ALA A 17 1.04 -1.01 -8.91
N ARG A 18 1.07 -0.98 -10.24
CA ARG A 18 0.01 -1.56 -11.09
C ARG A 18 0.51 -2.89 -11.60
N SER A 19 -0.19 -3.97 -11.26
CA SER A 19 0.08 -5.30 -11.80
C SER A 19 -1.10 -5.72 -12.67
N ASP A 20 -0.84 -5.79 -13.98
CA ASP A 20 -1.79 -6.30 -14.97
C ASP A 20 -1.50 -7.80 -15.16
N SER A 21 -2.38 -8.67 -14.66
CA SER A 21 -2.24 -10.12 -14.86
C SER A 21 -2.55 -10.48 -16.30
N GLN A 22 -1.62 -11.15 -16.98
CA GLN A 22 -1.69 -11.58 -18.39
C GLN A 22 -2.87 -12.53 -18.74
N TRP A 23 -3.61 -13.00 -17.73
CA TRP A 23 -4.72 -13.94 -17.87
C TRP A 23 -6.12 -13.33 -17.65
N GLY A 24 -6.23 -11.99 -17.71
CA GLY A 24 -7.46 -11.34 -18.18
C GLY A 24 -8.61 -11.11 -17.18
N PHE A 25 -8.44 -11.27 -15.86
CA PHE A 25 -9.58 -11.02 -14.94
C PHE A 25 -9.33 -10.17 -13.68
N THR A 26 -8.10 -9.78 -13.33
CA THR A 26 -7.85 -8.90 -12.18
C THR A 26 -6.76 -7.87 -12.45
N SER A 27 -7.12 -6.58 -12.38
CA SER A 27 -6.15 -5.49 -12.22
C SER A 27 -5.91 -5.30 -10.73
N HIS A 28 -4.72 -5.64 -10.24
CA HIS A 28 -4.33 -5.38 -8.86
C HIS A 28 -3.59 -4.04 -8.80
N ARG A 29 -4.21 -3.07 -8.14
CA ARG A 29 -3.56 -1.80 -7.79
C ARG A 29 -3.16 -1.85 -6.33
N MET A 30 -1.88 -1.66 -6.07
CA MET A 30 -1.34 -1.58 -4.73
C MET A 30 -0.72 -0.20 -4.53
N THR A 31 -1.08 0.45 -3.44
CA THR A 31 -0.45 1.68 -3.00
C THR A 31 0.48 1.37 -1.83
N LEU A 32 1.73 1.76 -1.98
CA LEU A 32 2.78 1.66 -0.97
C LEU A 32 3.04 3.05 -0.40
N MET A 33 3.03 3.16 0.92
CA MET A 33 3.37 4.39 1.63
C MET A 33 4.64 4.15 2.45
N ILE A 34 5.74 4.74 2.02
CA ILE A 34 7.07 4.54 2.62
C ILE A 34 7.39 5.73 3.53
N CYS A 35 7.63 5.49 4.81
CA CYS A 35 8.00 6.55 5.74
C CYS A 35 9.35 7.18 5.35
N MET A 36 9.38 8.50 5.18
CA MET A 36 10.60 9.22 4.81
C MET A 36 11.66 9.22 5.92
N ASN A 37 11.27 9.01 7.17
CA ASN A 37 12.17 9.04 8.32
C ASN A 37 12.80 7.67 8.63
N CYS A 38 11.97 6.61 8.75
CA CYS A 38 12.43 5.28 9.16
C CYS A 38 12.34 4.21 8.07
N ARG A 39 11.92 4.58 6.85
CA ARG A 39 11.75 3.68 5.69
C ARG A 39 10.72 2.56 5.88
N TYR A 40 9.90 2.61 6.92
CA TYR A 40 8.80 1.67 7.14
C TYR A 40 7.76 1.73 6.01
N VAL A 41 7.37 0.58 5.46
CA VAL A 41 6.48 0.46 4.30
C VAL A 41 5.09 0.02 4.73
N LEU A 42 4.08 0.84 4.44
CA LEU A 42 2.67 0.53 4.63
C LEU A 42 2.06 0.11 3.29
N HIS A 43 1.31 -0.98 3.30
CA HIS A 43 0.69 -1.58 2.12
C HIS A 43 -0.81 -1.31 2.14
N PHE A 44 -1.32 -0.67 1.09
CA PHE A 44 -2.75 -0.42 0.89
C PHE A 44 -3.21 -1.12 -0.39
N TYR A 45 -4.16 -2.02 -0.25
CA TYR A 45 -4.75 -2.74 -1.38
C TYR A 45 -5.96 -1.96 -1.90
N ASP A 46 -5.90 -1.53 -3.16
CA ASP A 46 -7.03 -0.92 -3.85
C ASP A 46 -7.87 -2.07 -4.44
N THR A 47 -8.76 -2.59 -3.59
CA THR A 47 -9.87 -3.53 -3.84
C THR A 47 -9.84 -4.35 -5.15
N ASN A 48 -9.40 -5.61 -5.05
CA ASN A 48 -10.26 -6.74 -5.40
C ASN A 48 -10.48 -7.53 -4.11
N SER A 49 -11.74 -7.70 -3.73
CA SER A 49 -12.23 -8.21 -2.44
C SER A 49 -11.61 -9.56 -2.04
N ILE A 50 -10.53 -9.61 -1.26
CA ILE A 50 -10.08 -10.84 -0.56
C ILE A 50 -9.31 -10.50 0.73
N PHE A 51 -9.82 -9.64 1.60
CA PHE A 51 -9.39 -9.63 3.02
C PHE A 51 -10.50 -9.05 3.91
N ASP A 52 -11.55 -9.86 4.07
CA ASP A 52 -12.21 -10.00 5.37
C ASP A 52 -11.25 -10.88 6.20
N PHE A 53 -10.61 -10.30 7.21
CA PHE A 53 -9.93 -11.08 8.27
C PHE A 53 -10.81 -10.95 9.51
N ASP A 54 -11.65 -11.97 9.74
CA ASP A 54 -12.08 -12.43 11.06
C ASP A 54 -11.26 -13.67 11.44
#